data_AF-A0A6C8GV86-F1
#
_entry.id   AF-A0A6C8GV86-F1
#
_cell.length_a   1.000
_cell.length_b   1.000
_cell.length_c   1.000
_cell.angle_alpha   90.00
_cell.angle_beta   90.00
_cell.angle_gamma   90.00
#
_symmetry.space_group_name_H-M   'P 1'
#
loop_
_entity.id
_entity.type
_entity.pdbx_description
1 polymer ?
#
loop_
_entity_poly.entity_id
_entity_poly.type
_entity_poly.pdbx_seq_one_letter_code
_entity_poly.pdbx_strand_id
1 'polypeptide(L)' 'QVHLLPFHQYGEPKYRLLGKSWMMKDIPAPSVQEIALFREMTEQAGFQVTTGG' A
#
# COMPACT_ATOMS: atom_id res chain seq x y z
N GLN A 1 -8.62 -9.03 12.78
CA GLN A 1 -8.92 -8.31 11.52
C GLN A 1 -7.65 -7.62 11.05
N VAL A 2 -7.36 -7.67 9.74
CA VAL A 2 -6.16 -7.07 9.12
C VAL A 2 -6.61 -6.24 7.91
N HIS A 3 -6.04 -5.04 7.76
CA HIS A 3 -6.27 -4.17 6.61
C HIS A 3 -5.03 -4.13 5.74
N LEU A 4 -5.18 -4.53 4.47
CA LEU A 4 -4.16 -4.33 3.46
C LEU A 4 -4.37 -2.96 2.83
N LEU A 5 -3.39 -2.06 2.99
CA LEU A 5 -3.41 -0.71 2.44
C LEU A 5 -2.38 -0.63 1.31
N PRO A 6 -2.80 -0.73 0.03
CA PRO A 6 -1.91 -0.59 -1.11
C PRO A 6 -1.19 0.76 -1.08
N PHE A 7 0.12 0.75 -1.31
CA PHE A 7 0.90 1.97 -1.41
C PHE A 7 0.36 2.88 -2.52
N HIS A 8 0.35 4.19 -2.27
CA HIS A 8 -0.04 5.22 -3.24
C HIS A 8 0.92 6.41 -3.20
N GLN A 9 1.12 7.08 -4.33
CA GLN A 9 2.03 8.23 -4.43
C GLN A 9 1.41 9.58 -4.01
N TYR A 10 0.15 9.60 -3.59
CA TYR A 10 -0.60 10.83 -3.26
C TYR A 10 0.04 11.75 -2.20
N GLY A 11 1.00 11.24 -1.42
CA GLY A 11 1.75 12.03 -0.42
C GLY A 11 2.85 12.92 -0.98
N GLU A 12 3.36 12.63 -2.19
CA GLU A 12 4.54 13.28 -2.77
C GLU A 12 4.43 14.82 -2.85
N PRO A 13 3.27 15.42 -3.23
CA PRO A 13 3.12 16.88 -3.21
C PRO A 13 3.35 17.53 -1.84
N LYS A 14 3.02 16.85 -0.73
CA LYS A 14 3.20 17.42 0.62
C LYS A 14 4.67 17.58 0.97
N TYR A 15 5.52 16.64 0.53
CA TYR A 15 6.96 16.69 0.78
C TYR A 15 7.60 17.84 -0.01
N ARG A 16 7.18 18.00 -1.27
CA ARG A 16 7.62 19.11 -2.12
C ARG A 16 7.33 20.47 -1.49
N LEU A 17 6.12 20.67 -0.94
CA LEU A 17 5.73 21.91 -0.27
C LEU A 17 6.59 22.25 0.97
N LEU A 18 7.17 21.24 1.61
CA LEU A 18 8.03 21.40 2.78
C LEU A 18 9.53 21.46 2.42
N GLY A 19 9.87 21.51 1.12
CA GLY A 19 11.25 21.47 0.65
C GLY A 19 11.97 20.15 0.95
N LYS A 20 11.21 19.05 1.14
CA LYS A 20 11.74 17.73 1.48
C LYS A 20 11.76 16.82 0.25
N SER A 21 12.81 16.02 0.13
CA SER A 21 12.89 14.96 -0.88
C SER A 21 11.93 13.81 -0.54
N TRP A 22 11.16 13.38 -1.54
CA TRP A 22 10.34 12.16 -1.45
C TRP A 22 11.15 10.96 -1.96
N MET A 23 11.57 10.10 -1.04
CA MET A 23 12.47 8.96 -1.35
C MET A 23 11.76 7.80 -2.06
N MET A 24 10.43 7.79 -2.10
CA MET A 24 9.62 6.70 -2.66
C MET A 24 9.06 7.03 -4.05
N LYS A 25 9.63 8.03 -4.74
CA LYS A 25 9.13 8.50 -6.05
C LYS A 25 9.14 7.41 -7.13
N ASP A 26 10.10 6.48 -7.03
CA ASP A 26 10.31 5.42 -8.01
C ASP A 26 9.68 4.08 -7.55
N ILE A 27 9.00 4.06 -6.40
CA ILE A 27 8.30 2.87 -5.91
C ILE A 27 6.90 2.84 -6.55
N PRO A 28 6.56 1.80 -7.33
CA PRO A 28 5.24 1.67 -7.92
C PRO A 28 4.22 1.26 -6.86
N ALA A 29 2.95 1.57 -7.12
CA ALA A 29 1.85 0.92 -6.39
C ALA A 29 1.86 -0.59 -6.71
N PRO A 30 1.56 -1.47 -5.73
CA PRO A 30 1.43 -2.89 -6.01
C PRO A 30 0.28 -3.14 -6.98
N SER A 31 0.44 -4.13 -7.85
CA SER A 31 -0.59 -4.58 -8.77
C SER A 31 -1.76 -5.23 -8.05
N VAL A 32 -2.90 -5.34 -8.73
CA VAL A 32 -4.07 -6.05 -8.21
C VAL A 32 -3.75 -7.51 -7.91
N GLN A 33 -2.90 -8.14 -8.72
CA GLN A 33 -2.48 -9.53 -8.54
C GLN A 33 -1.62 -9.72 -7.29
N GLU A 34 -0.67 -8.81 -7.04
CA GLU A 34 0.15 -8.83 -5.82
C GLU A 34 -0.72 -8.65 -4.57
N ILE A 35 -1.67 -7.71 -4.60
CA ILE A 35 -2.61 -7.50 -3.49
C ILE A 35 -3.50 -8.73 -3.25
N ALA A 36 -3.97 -9.39 -4.31
CA ALA A 36 -4.76 -10.62 -4.20
C ALA A 36 -3.95 -11.76 -3.55
N LEU A 37 -2.68 -11.92 -3.95
CA LEU A 37 -1.77 -12.91 -3.34
C LEU A 37 -1.60 -12.67 -1.84
N PHE A 38 -1.30 -11.42 -1.45
CA PHE A 38 -1.13 -11.10 -0.02
C PHE A 38 -2.42 -11.28 0.78
N ARG A 39 -3.57 -10.97 0.18
CA ARG A 39 -4.88 -11.22 0.79
C ARG A 39 -5.07 -12.71 1.07
N GLU A 40 -4.87 -13.56 0.07
CA GLU A 40 -5.03 -15.01 0.22
C GLU A 40 -4.12 -15.57 1.31
N MET A 41 -2.84 -15.20 1.30
CA MET A 41 -1.89 -15.63 2.35
C MET A 41 -2.34 -15.22 3.75
N THR A 42 -2.89 -14.01 3.88
CA THR A 42 -3.35 -13.48 5.17
C THR A 42 -4.65 -14.16 5.63
N GLU A 43 -5.55 -14.49 4.70
CA GLU A 43 -6.77 -15.26 4.98
C GLU A 43 -6.43 -16.70 5.39
N GLN A 44 -5.47 -17.35 4.70
CA GLN A 44 -4.97 -18.68 5.05
C GLN A 44 -4.31 -18.74 6.44
N ALA A 45 -3.73 -17.63 6.89
CA ALA A 45 -3.21 -17.50 8.25
C ALA A 45 -4.31 -17.32 9.32
N GLY A 46 -5.58 -17.35 8.94
CA GLY A 46 -6.74 -17.30 9.84
C GLY A 46 -7.24 -15.89 10.17
N PHE A 47 -6.80 -14.87 9.42
CA PHE A 47 -7.27 -13.50 9.62
C PHE A 47 -8.42 -13.13 8.69
N GLN A 48 -9.35 -12.33 9.20
CA GLN A 48 -10.29 -11.59 8.34
C GLN A 48 -9.58 -10.39 7.71
N VAL A 49 -9.62 -10.30 6.38
CA VAL A 49 -8.89 -9.28 5.60
C VAL A 49 -9.83 -8.28 4.97
N THR A 50 -9.50 -7.00 5.08
CA THR A 50 -10.10 -5.90 4.32
C THR A 50 -9.03 -5.26 3.45
N THR A 51 -9.37 -4.91 2.21
CA THR A 51 -8.45 -4.23 1.28
C THR A 51 -8.91 -2.79 1.15
N GLY A 52 -8.02 -1.84 1.44
CA GLY A 52 -8.38 -0.42 1.59
C GLY A 52 -8.85 -0.06 2.99
N GLY A 53 -8.96 1.24 3.22
CA GLY A 53 -9.49 1.88 4.42
C GLY A 53 -10.55 2.90 4.05
#